data_AF-A0A951DMB0-F1
#
_entry.id   AF-A0A951DMB0-F1
#
_cell.length_a   1.000
_cell.length_b   1.000
_cell.length_c   1.000
_cell.angle_alpha   90.00
_cell.angle_beta   90.00
_cell.angle_gamma   90.00
#
_symmetry.space_group_name_H-M   'P 1'
#
loop_
_entity.id
_entity.type
_entity.pdbx_description
1 polymer ?
#
loop_
_entity_poly.entity_id
_entity_poly.type
_entity_poly.pdbx_seq_one_letter_code
_entity_poly.pdbx_strand_id
1 'polypeptide(L)'
;MKAMLINQTFDKLDALGLFGMALGLREQLESSQYLSLSFDERFGLLVDREAEARDSRRLALRLKAAKLRQEATVEDIDFRTARGLDRSTILNLAQAGWVASKHNLLVTGPTDIRSHYPPFSICIGK
;
A
#
# COMPACT_ATOMS: atom_id res chain seq x y z
N MET A 1 33.63 15.47 -17.65
CA MET A 1 32.58 15.06 -18.61
C MET A 1 31.53 14.11 -18.02
N LYS A 2 31.87 13.06 -17.25
CA LYS A 2 30.89 12.09 -16.68
C LYS A 2 29.78 12.71 -15.82
N ALA A 3 30.10 13.69 -14.97
CA ALA A 3 29.12 14.35 -14.10
C ALA A 3 28.07 15.19 -14.86
N MET A 4 28.43 15.75 -16.02
CA MET A 4 27.52 16.59 -16.82
C MET A 4 26.43 15.77 -17.53
N LEU A 5 26.76 14.53 -17.93
CA LEU A 5 25.79 13.59 -18.54
C LEU A 5 24.80 13.02 -17.51
N ILE A 6 25.25 12.80 -16.28
CA ILE A 6 24.42 12.27 -15.19
C ILE A 6 23.33 13.27 -14.77
N ASN A 7 23.67 14.56 -14.65
CA ASN A 7 22.67 15.57 -14.31
C ASN A 7 21.56 15.68 -15.38
N GLN A 8 21.94 15.68 -16.66
CA GLN A 8 20.96 15.63 -17.77
C GLN A 8 20.11 14.36 -17.77
N THR A 9 20.64 13.25 -17.23
CA THR A 9 19.88 12.01 -17.10
C THR A 9 18.84 12.12 -16.01
N PHE A 10 19.18 12.73 -14.86
CA PHE A 10 18.19 13.03 -13.81
C PHE A 10 17.09 13.97 -14.30
N ASP A 11 17.45 15.06 -14.99
CA ASP A 11 16.46 16.00 -15.54
C ASP A 11 15.47 15.30 -16.48
N LYS A 12 15.97 14.36 -17.31
CA LYS A 12 15.12 13.55 -18.19
C LYS A 12 14.24 12.55 -17.44
N LEU A 13 14.77 11.90 -16.40
CA LEU A 13 13.99 10.98 -15.56
C LEU A 13 12.86 11.72 -14.84
N ASP A 14 13.13 12.91 -14.32
CA ASP A 14 12.12 13.76 -13.67
C ASP A 14 11.06 14.23 -14.68
N ALA A 15 11.47 14.62 -15.89
CA ALA A 15 10.53 15.00 -16.96
C ALA A 15 9.63 13.84 -17.42
N LEU A 16 10.13 12.60 -17.37
CA LEU A 16 9.36 11.39 -17.67
C LEU A 16 8.51 10.91 -16.47
N GLY A 17 8.64 11.56 -15.31
CA GLY A 17 7.96 11.17 -14.07
C GLY A 17 8.48 9.87 -13.46
N LEU A 18 9.72 9.49 -13.76
CA LEU A 18 10.40 8.29 -13.25
C LEU A 18 11.17 8.59 -11.96
N PHE A 19 10.47 9.15 -10.98
CA PHE A 19 11.08 9.67 -9.74
C PHE A 19 11.70 8.58 -8.87
N GLY A 20 11.11 7.39 -8.82
CA GLY A 20 11.66 6.25 -8.07
C GLY A 20 12.95 5.75 -8.71
N MET A 21 12.98 5.73 -10.04
CA MET A 21 14.20 5.40 -10.79
C MET A 21 15.31 6.44 -10.57
N ALA A 22 14.97 7.74 -10.58
CA ALA A 22 15.93 8.82 -10.33
C ALA A 22 16.55 8.72 -8.93
N LEU A 23 15.74 8.45 -7.90
CA LEU A 23 16.25 8.26 -6.55
C LEU A 23 17.16 7.04 -6.46
N GLY A 24 16.74 5.90 -7.02
CA GLY A 24 17.54 4.68 -7.04
C GLY A 24 18.88 4.86 -7.77
N LEU A 25 18.90 5.61 -8.87
CA LEU A 25 20.13 5.88 -9.62
C LEU A 25 21.09 6.75 -8.80
N ARG A 26 20.59 7.72 -8.02
CA ARG A 26 21.42 8.52 -7.11
C ARG A 26 22.06 7.64 -6.03
N GLU A 27 21.29 6.75 -5.41
CA GLU A 27 21.82 5.80 -4.42
C GLU A 27 22.87 4.85 -5.02
N GLN A 28 22.66 4.38 -6.25
CA GLN A 28 23.64 3.53 -6.94
C GLN A 28 24.94 4.25 -7.29
N LEU A 29 24.89 5.57 -7.51
CA LEU A 29 26.08 6.39 -7.76
C LEU A 29 26.86 6.70 -6.48
N GLU A 30 26.17 6.82 -5.35
CA GLU A 30 26.77 7.12 -4.04
C GLU A 30 27.34 5.87 -3.36
N SER A 31 26.77 4.69 -3.62
CA SER A 31 27.17 3.44 -2.95
C SER A 31 27.98 2.52 -3.85
N SER A 32 29.18 2.15 -3.38
CA SER A 32 30.08 1.21 -4.06
C SER A 32 29.57 -0.23 -4.07
N GLN A 33 28.55 -0.56 -3.25
CA GLN A 33 27.98 -1.91 -3.16
C GLN A 33 27.33 -2.38 -4.48
N TYR A 34 26.92 -1.45 -5.33
CA TYR A 34 26.30 -1.75 -6.62
C TYR A 34 27.34 -1.96 -7.74
N LEU A 35 28.65 -1.77 -7.48
CA LEU A 35 29.71 -1.99 -8.46
C LEU A 35 29.98 -3.48 -8.71
N SER A 36 29.63 -4.35 -7.75
CA SER A 36 29.75 -5.81 -7.90
C SER A 36 28.61 -6.42 -8.73
N LEU A 37 27.52 -5.68 -8.94
CA LEU A 37 26.39 -6.11 -9.75
C LEU A 37 26.61 -5.77 -11.23
N SER A 38 26.13 -6.66 -12.10
CA SER A 38 26.07 -6.42 -13.53
C SER A 38 25.17 -5.23 -13.87
N PHE A 39 25.32 -4.71 -15.09
CA PHE A 39 24.45 -3.63 -15.57
C PHE A 39 22.97 -4.05 -15.54
N ASP A 40 22.65 -5.27 -15.98
CA ASP A 40 21.28 -5.77 -16.05
C ASP A 40 20.64 -5.89 -14.66
N GLU A 41 21.39 -6.35 -13.66
CA GLU A 41 20.92 -6.41 -12.27
C GLU A 41 20.64 -5.01 -11.71
N ARG A 42 21.58 -4.08 -11.91
CA ARG A 42 21.38 -2.69 -11.47
C ARG A 42 20.18 -2.05 -12.16
N PHE A 43 20.02 -2.28 -13.46
CA PHE A 43 18.91 -1.75 -14.22
C PHE A 43 17.58 -2.35 -13.75
N GLY A 44 17.53 -3.66 -13.49
CA GLY A 44 16.38 -4.33 -12.88
C GLY A 44 15.97 -3.68 -11.56
N LEU A 45 16.92 -3.47 -10.65
CA LEU A 45 16.67 -2.80 -9.36
C LEU A 45 16.10 -1.38 -9.53
N LEU A 46 16.53 -0.64 -10.54
CA LEU A 46 16.01 0.70 -10.84
C LEU A 46 14.56 0.66 -11.33
N VAL A 47 14.24 -0.33 -12.18
CA VAL A 47 12.87 -0.54 -12.68
C VAL A 47 11.94 -0.98 -11.56
N ASP A 48 12.38 -1.90 -10.70
CA ASP A 48 11.61 -2.38 -9.56
C ASP A 48 11.30 -1.24 -8.57
N ARG A 49 12.30 -0.40 -8.28
CA ARG A 49 12.14 0.82 -7.48
C ARG A 49 11.08 1.76 -8.02
N GLU A 50 11.05 1.97 -9.34
CA GLU A 50 10.03 2.80 -9.98
C GLU A 50 8.64 2.15 -9.92
N ALA A 51 8.54 0.85 -10.14
CA ALA A 51 7.28 0.11 -10.05
C ALA A 51 6.69 0.20 -8.63
N GLU A 52 7.51 -0.03 -7.61
CA GLU A 52 7.12 0.06 -6.20
C GLU A 52 6.68 1.49 -5.82
N ALA A 53 7.41 2.52 -6.29
CA ALA A 53 7.06 3.92 -6.06
C ALA A 53 5.70 4.27 -6.68
N ARG A 54 5.41 3.78 -7.89
CA ARG A 54 4.12 3.99 -8.56
C ARG A 54 2.98 3.31 -7.83
N ASP A 55 3.17 2.07 -7.38
CA ASP A 55 2.14 1.34 -6.64
C ASP A 55 1.88 1.95 -5.27
N SER A 56 2.92 2.38 -4.56
CA SER A 56 2.81 3.15 -3.32
C SER A 56 2.02 4.44 -3.51
N ARG A 57 2.30 5.19 -4.59
CA ARG A 57 1.55 6.42 -4.92
C ARG A 57 0.07 6.12 -5.22
N ARG A 58 -0.22 5.07 -5.98
CA ARG A 58 -1.59 4.63 -6.29
C ARG A 58 -2.34 4.25 -5.01
N LEU A 59 -1.69 3.52 -4.10
CA LEU A 59 -2.25 3.15 -2.80
C LEU A 59 -2.57 4.40 -1.96
N ALA A 60 -1.61 5.32 -1.82
CA ALA A 60 -1.78 6.56 -1.07
C ALA A 60 -2.94 7.40 -1.62
N LEU A 61 -3.07 7.50 -2.94
CA LEU A 61 -4.20 8.20 -3.59
C LEU A 61 -5.54 7.52 -3.30
N ARG A 62 -5.60 6.19 -3.35
CA ARG A 62 -6.82 5.42 -3.01
C ARG A 62 -7.22 5.61 -1.55
N LEU A 63 -6.27 5.55 -0.62
CA LEU A 63 -6.52 5.79 0.80
C LEU A 63 -7.04 7.21 1.05
N LYS A 64 -6.41 8.22 0.41
CA LYS A 64 -6.86 9.61 0.50
C LYS A 64 -8.28 9.80 -0.08
N ALA A 65 -8.60 9.12 -1.18
CA ALA A 65 -9.92 9.15 -1.78
C ALA A 65 -10.99 8.45 -0.93
N ALA A 66 -10.63 7.38 -0.22
CA ALA A 66 -11.53 6.62 0.64
C ALA A 66 -12.04 7.42 1.85
N LYS A 67 -11.35 8.51 2.24
CA LYS A 67 -11.72 9.39 3.35
C LYS A 67 -12.12 8.61 4.62
N LEU A 68 -11.34 7.59 4.95
CA LEU A 68 -11.59 6.75 6.11
C LEU A 68 -11.55 7.64 7.37
N ARG A 69 -12.59 7.54 8.20
CA ARG A 69 -12.70 8.33 9.44
C ARG A 69 -11.69 7.91 10.52
N GLN A 70 -11.20 6.68 10.43
CA GLN A 70 -10.27 6.08 11.38
C GLN A 70 -9.21 5.33 10.59
N GLU A 71 -7.94 5.52 10.97
CA GLU A 71 -6.86 4.62 10.56
C GLU A 71 -7.02 3.35 11.39
N ALA A 72 -7.67 2.34 10.82
CA ALA A 72 -7.89 1.06 11.46
C ALA A 72 -6.99 0.02 10.80
N THR A 73 -6.12 -0.60 11.59
CA THR A 73 -5.31 -1.74 11.14
C THR A 73 -5.89 -3.04 11.68
N VAL A 74 -5.53 -4.18 11.07
CA VAL A 74 -6.03 -5.50 11.49
C VAL A 74 -5.40 -5.90 12.83
N GLU A 75 -4.20 -5.40 13.08
CA GLU A 75 -3.42 -5.57 14.31
C GLU A 75 -4.10 -4.93 15.52
N ASP A 76 -4.88 -3.86 15.32
CA ASP A 76 -5.62 -3.16 16.37
C ASP A 76 -6.90 -3.89 16.82
N ILE A 77 -7.23 -5.03 16.20
CA ILE A 77 -8.44 -5.80 16.54
C ILE A 77 -8.22 -6.55 17.86
N ASP A 78 -8.93 -6.11 18.91
CA ASP A 78 -8.96 -6.83 20.19
C ASP A 78 -9.91 -8.04 20.15
N PHE A 79 -9.33 -9.23 20.02
CA PHE A 79 -10.03 -10.51 20.08
C PHE A 79 -10.31 -11.02 21.50
N ARG A 80 -9.83 -10.33 22.55
CA ARG A 80 -10.01 -10.74 23.96
C ARG A 80 -11.36 -10.29 24.52
N THR A 81 -11.94 -9.23 23.95
CA THR A 81 -13.28 -8.77 24.32
C THR A 81 -14.33 -9.79 23.83
N ALA A 82 -15.29 -10.15 24.69
CA ALA A 82 -16.34 -11.14 24.41
C ALA A 82 -17.41 -10.66 23.40
N ARG A 83 -17.00 -10.15 22.23
CA ARG A 83 -17.88 -9.69 21.15
C ARG A 83 -18.39 -10.82 20.24
N GLY A 84 -18.04 -12.07 20.55
CA GLY A 84 -18.37 -13.23 19.71
C GLY A 84 -17.69 -13.22 18.34
N LEU A 85 -16.58 -12.48 18.19
CA LEU A 85 -15.83 -12.37 16.95
C LEU A 85 -14.90 -13.58 16.78
N ASP A 86 -15.19 -14.44 15.81
CA ASP A 86 -14.29 -15.54 15.45
C ASP A 86 -13.02 -14.99 14.77
N ARG A 87 -11.87 -15.27 15.37
CA ARG A 87 -10.56 -14.82 14.89
C ARG A 87 -10.26 -15.35 13.49
N SER A 88 -10.59 -16.60 13.19
CA SER A 88 -10.35 -17.17 11.86
C SER A 88 -11.15 -16.45 10.78
N THR A 89 -12.43 -16.18 11.05
CA THR A 89 -13.31 -15.48 10.12
C THR A 89 -12.82 -14.06 9.85
N ILE A 90 -12.45 -13.30 10.88
CA ILE A 90 -11.94 -11.93 10.70
C ILE A 90 -10.64 -11.91 9.89
N LEU A 91 -9.69 -12.80 10.18
CA LEU A 91 -8.43 -12.84 9.43
C LEU A 91 -8.65 -13.25 7.96
N ASN A 92 -9.61 -14.15 7.68
CA ASN A 92 -9.99 -14.49 6.32
C ASN A 92 -10.60 -13.28 5.59
N LEU A 93 -11.49 -12.53 6.25
CA LEU A 93 -12.05 -11.29 5.69
C LEU A 93 -10.98 -10.22 5.45
N ALA A 94 -9.98 -10.12 6.33
CA ALA A 94 -8.85 -9.19 6.20
C ALA A 94 -7.96 -9.48 4.99
N GLN A 95 -7.90 -10.72 4.50
CA GLN A 95 -7.23 -11.07 3.24
C GLN A 95 -7.95 -10.53 2.00
N ALA A 96 -9.13 -9.92 2.16
CA ALA A 96 -9.93 -9.29 1.12
C ALA A 96 -10.29 -10.22 -0.07
N GLY A 97 -10.26 -11.54 0.11
CA GLY A 97 -10.62 -12.51 -0.93
C GLY A 97 -12.06 -12.36 -1.43
N TRP A 98 -12.95 -11.85 -0.58
CA TRP A 98 -14.33 -11.51 -0.93
C TRP A 98 -14.41 -10.37 -1.96
N VAL A 99 -13.45 -9.43 -1.98
CA VAL A 99 -13.38 -8.33 -2.97
C VAL A 99 -13.04 -8.88 -4.35
N ALA A 100 -12.06 -9.78 -4.44
CA ALA A 100 -11.69 -10.45 -5.68
C ALA A 100 -12.84 -11.30 -6.22
N SER A 101 -13.53 -12.00 -5.32
CA SER A 101 -14.66 -12.87 -5.62
C SER A 101 -15.98 -12.12 -5.83
N LYS A 102 -16.00 -10.78 -5.68
CA LYS A 102 -17.19 -9.91 -5.77
C LYS A 102 -18.35 -10.33 -4.84
N HIS A 103 -18.03 -10.87 -3.67
CA HIS A 103 -19.03 -11.19 -2.65
C HIS A 103 -19.31 -9.97 -1.78
N ASN A 104 -20.57 -9.78 -1.41
CA ASN A 104 -20.96 -8.71 -0.49
C ASN A 104 -20.80 -9.18 0.96
N LEU A 105 -20.24 -8.33 1.81
CA LEU A 105 -20.12 -8.58 3.24
C LEU A 105 -21.23 -7.82 3.98
N LEU A 106 -22.09 -8.57 4.67
CA LEU A 106 -23.08 -7.99 5.58
C LEU A 106 -22.59 -8.16 7.02
N VAL A 107 -22.26 -7.05 7.67
CA VAL A 107 -21.89 -7.06 9.09
C VAL A 107 -23.12 -6.69 9.91
N THR A 108 -23.55 -7.62 10.78
CA THR A 108 -24.65 -7.43 11.72
C THR A 108 -24.19 -7.80 13.12
N GLY A 109 -24.62 -7.04 14.11
CA GLY A 109 -24.32 -7.34 15.51
C GLY A 109 -24.86 -6.26 16.44
N PRO A 110 -25.13 -6.60 17.71
CA PRO A 110 -25.42 -5.61 18.73
C PRO A 110 -24.17 -4.77 19.00
N THR A 111 -24.27 -3.45 18.85
CA THR A 111 -23.25 -2.54 19.32
C THR A 111 -23.43 -2.35 20.82
N ASP A 112 -22.38 -2.60 21.63
CA ASP A 112 -22.36 -2.31 23.09
C ASP A 112 -22.38 -0.81 23.42
N ILE A 113 -22.89 0.03 22.52
CA ILE A 113 -23.11 1.44 22.78
C ILE A 113 -24.47 1.51 23.47
N ARG A 114 -24.45 1.57 24.80
CA ARG A 114 -25.62 1.87 25.64
C ARG A 114 -26.17 3.26 25.28
N SER A 115 -26.90 3.39 24.19
CA SER A 115 -27.77 4.53 23.87
C SER A 115 -28.59 4.22 22.62
N HIS A 116 -29.89 3.98 22.77
CA HIS A 116 -30.98 4.42 21.87
C HIS A 116 -30.76 4.46 20.33
N TYR A 117 -30.05 3.53 19.70
CA TYR A 117 -29.92 3.43 18.23
C TYR A 117 -30.27 2.02 17.72
N PRO A 118 -30.97 1.88 16.57
CA PRO A 118 -31.31 0.58 15.99
C PRO A 118 -30.06 -0.18 15.51
N PRO A 119 -30.14 -1.52 15.32
CA PRO A 119 -29.02 -2.32 14.84
C PRO A 119 -28.47 -1.75 13.54
N PHE A 120 -27.17 -1.45 13.52
CA PHE A 120 -26.48 -0.96 12.34
C PHE A 120 -26.18 -2.15 11.41
N SER A 121 -26.76 -2.14 10.20
CA SER A 121 -26.36 -3.04 9.12
C SER A 121 -25.40 -2.30 8.21
N ILE A 122 -24.12 -2.68 8.22
CA ILE A 122 -23.15 -2.18 7.23
C ILE A 122 -23.05 -3.22 6.13
N CYS A 123 -23.58 -2.89 4.95
CA CYS A 123 -23.28 -3.61 3.72
C CYS A 123 -21.97 -3.07 3.15
N ILE A 124 -20.92 -3.88 3.18
CA ILE A 124 -19.70 -3.63 2.41
C ILE A 124 -19.84 -4.45 1.12
N GLY A 125 -20.48 -3.84 0.13
CA GLY A 125 -20.69 -4.40 -1.20
C GLY A 125 -20.07 -3.49 -2.28
N LYS A 126 -19.75 -4.09 -3.43
CA LYS A 126 -19.36 -3.33 -4.63
C LYS A 126 -20.57 -2.77 -5.34
#